data_AF-A0AAW5MZG4-F1
#
_entry.id   AF-A0AAW5MZG4-F1
#
_cell.length_a   1.000
_cell.length_b   1.000
_cell.length_c   1.000
_cell.angle_alpha   90.00
_cell.angle_beta   90.00
_cell.angle_gamma   90.00
#
_symmetry.space_group_name_H-M   'P 1'
#
loop_
_entity.id
_entity.type
_entity.pdbx_description
1 polymer ?
#
loop_
_entity_poly.entity_id
_entity_poly.type
_entity_poly.pdbx_seq_one_letter_code
_entity_poly.pdbx_strand_id
1 'polypeptide(L)'
;CTIGARPVDLHISGLEQLGATIKLEEGYVKASVDGRLKGAHIVMDKVSVGATVTIMCAATLAEGTTIIENAAREPEIVDTANFLITLGAKISGQGTDRIVIEGVERLGGGVYRVLPDRI
;
A
#
# COMPACT_ATOMS: atom_id res chain seq x y z
N CYS A 1 14.03 9.69 14.30
CA CYS A 1 13.70 8.57 15.21
C CYS A 1 14.99 8.14 15.90
N THR A 2 14.98 7.89 17.21
CA THR A 2 16.19 7.54 18.00
C THR A 2 16.85 6.22 17.55
N ILE A 3 16.08 5.36 16.86
CA ILE A 3 16.54 4.08 16.31
C ILE A 3 17.31 4.26 14.99
N GLY A 4 17.12 5.39 14.29
CA GLY A 4 17.79 5.68 13.01
C GLY A 4 16.94 6.48 12.02
N ALA A 5 17.55 6.85 10.90
CA ALA A 5 16.83 7.42 9.76
C ALA A 5 16.00 6.33 9.07
N ARG A 6 14.69 6.51 9.02
CA ARG A 6 13.76 5.66 8.26
C ARG A 6 13.21 6.52 7.12
N PRO A 7 13.91 6.59 5.98
CA PRO A 7 13.45 7.39 4.86
C PRO A 7 12.10 6.87 4.36
N VAL A 8 11.28 7.80 3.87
CA VAL A 8 9.95 7.52 3.29
C VAL A 8 9.99 7.45 1.77
N ASP A 9 11.19 7.31 1.22
CA ASP A 9 11.51 7.25 -0.21
C ASP A 9 10.65 6.22 -0.96
N LEU A 10 10.51 5.02 -0.40
CA LEU A 10 9.69 3.96 -1.02
C LEU A 10 8.20 4.28 -1.04
N HIS A 11 7.69 5.01 -0.05
CA HIS A 11 6.29 5.40 -0.04
C HIS A 11 6.02 6.41 -1.15
N ILE A 12 6.92 7.40 -1.29
CA ILE A 12 6.84 8.45 -2.30
C ILE A 12 6.93 7.82 -3.69
N SER A 13 7.99 7.05 -3.97
CA SER A 13 8.18 6.39 -5.26
C SER A 13 7.01 5.46 -5.62
N GLY A 14 6.49 4.70 -4.66
CA GLY A 14 5.33 3.84 -4.89
C GLY A 14 4.07 4.62 -5.28
N LEU A 15 3.79 5.74 -4.61
CA LEU A 15 2.64 6.61 -4.95
C LEU A 15 2.83 7.33 -6.29
N GLU A 16 4.05 7.77 -6.60
CA GLU A 16 4.37 8.38 -7.90
C GLU A 16 4.17 7.39 -9.05
N GLN A 17 4.56 6.13 -8.87
CA GLN A 17 4.30 5.05 -9.84
C GLN A 17 2.81 4.78 -10.03
N LEU A 18 1.97 5.02 -9.00
CA LEU A 18 0.51 5.00 -9.12
C LEU A 18 -0.07 6.28 -9.75
N GLY A 19 0.77 7.22 -10.20
CA GLY A 19 0.36 8.46 -10.86
C GLY A 19 0.14 9.64 -9.93
N ALA A 20 0.50 9.55 -8.64
CA ALA A 20 0.45 10.71 -7.75
C ALA A 20 1.55 11.72 -8.07
N THR A 21 1.22 13.01 -8.08
CA THR A 21 2.20 14.08 -8.01
C THR A 21 2.54 14.35 -6.55
N ILE A 22 3.82 14.22 -6.20
CA ILE A 22 4.31 14.47 -4.85
C ILE A 22 5.14 15.75 -4.82
N LYS A 23 4.89 16.61 -3.82
CA LYS A 23 5.68 17.82 -3.54
C LYS A 23 6.18 17.79 -2.10
N LEU A 24 7.46 18.12 -1.93
CA LEU A 24 8.08 18.32 -0.63
C LEU A 24 8.11 19.81 -0.34
N GLU A 25 7.25 20.28 0.56
CA GLU A 25 7.11 21.68 0.92
C GLU A 25 7.11 21.82 2.43
N GLU A 26 7.99 22.67 2.98
CA GLU A 26 8.05 22.98 4.42
C GLU A 26 8.18 21.75 5.34
N GLY A 27 8.82 20.68 4.84
CA GLY A 27 8.97 19.42 5.59
C GLY A 27 7.75 18.50 5.52
N TYR A 28 6.72 18.84 4.73
CA TYR A 28 5.55 18.00 4.47
C TYR A 28 5.64 17.30 3.11
N VAL A 29 5.10 16.09 3.06
CA VAL A 29 4.83 15.36 1.82
C VAL A 29 3.40 15.66 1.38
N LYS A 30 3.24 16.48 0.34
CA LYS A 30 1.93 16.78 -0.26
C LYS A 30 1.74 15.90 -1.49
N ALA A 31 0.72 15.04 -1.46
CA ALA A 31 0.39 14.12 -2.56
C ALA A 31 -0.95 14.50 -3.18
N SER A 32 -1.02 14.54 -4.51
CA SER A 32 -2.25 14.83 -5.25
C SER A 32 -2.30 14.05 -6.56
N VAL A 33 -3.49 13.69 -7.02
CA VAL A 33 -3.74 13.11 -8.35
C VAL A 33 -4.97 13.77 -8.95
N ASP A 34 -4.97 13.97 -10.26
CA ASP A 34 -6.17 14.40 -10.98
C ASP A 34 -7.07 13.18 -11.25
N GLY A 35 -8.20 13.10 -10.57
CA GLY A 35 -9.08 11.94 -10.59
C GLY A 35 -8.60 10.81 -9.68
N ARG A 36 -8.32 9.63 -10.26
CA ARG A 36 -7.93 8.42 -9.52
C ARG A 36 -6.48 8.05 -9.83
N LEU A 37 -5.82 7.45 -8.85
CA LEU A 37 -4.56 6.75 -9.06
C LEU A 37 -4.73 5.66 -10.13
N LYS A 38 -3.65 5.27 -10.79
CA LYS A 38 -3.63 4.22 -11.80
C LYS A 38 -2.81 3.03 -11.31
N GLY A 39 -3.27 1.83 -11.62
CA GLY A 39 -2.55 0.60 -11.29
C GLY A 39 -1.19 0.55 -12.00
N ALA A 40 -0.19 -0.01 -11.32
CA ALA A 40 1.17 -0.11 -11.81
C ALA A 40 1.86 -1.40 -11.33
N HIS A 41 2.91 -1.81 -12.03
CA HIS A 41 3.81 -2.85 -11.54
C HIS A 41 4.98 -2.18 -10.82
N ILE A 42 5.03 -2.35 -9.50
CA ILE A 42 5.99 -1.73 -8.60
C ILE A 42 6.90 -2.81 -8.03
N VAL A 43 8.20 -2.69 -8.32
CA VAL A 43 9.24 -3.55 -7.72
C VAL A 43 9.90 -2.76 -6.59
N MET A 44 9.83 -3.25 -5.36
CA MET A 44 10.40 -2.56 -4.21
C MET A 44 11.91 -2.86 -4.07
N ASP A 45 12.74 -1.82 -4.07
CA ASP A 45 14.21 -1.96 -3.96
C ASP A 45 14.66 -2.62 -2.63
N LYS A 46 13.88 -2.40 -1.57
CA LYS A 46 14.09 -2.96 -0.23
C LYS A 46 12.74 -3.34 0.37
N VAL A 47 12.72 -4.41 1.15
CA VAL A 47 11.51 -4.82 1.87
C VAL A 47 11.16 -3.75 2.90
N SER A 48 9.91 -3.29 2.87
CA SER A 48 9.41 -2.29 3.81
C SER A 48 7.94 -2.54 4.13
N VAL A 49 7.66 -2.82 5.40
CA VAL A 49 6.30 -3.01 5.92
C VAL A 49 5.45 -1.77 5.64
N GLY A 50 5.95 -0.59 5.99
CA GLY A 50 5.21 0.66 5.83
C GLY A 50 4.90 0.99 4.37
N ALA A 51 5.87 0.82 3.48
CA ALA A 51 5.66 1.13 2.06
C ALA A 51 4.72 0.11 1.41
N THR A 52 4.85 -1.19 1.75
CA THR A 52 3.93 -2.23 1.27
C THR A 52 2.48 -1.90 1.65
N VAL A 53 2.21 -1.54 2.90
CA VAL A 53 0.87 -1.13 3.36
C VAL A 53 0.39 0.12 2.65
N THR A 54 1.25 1.14 2.50
CA THR A 54 0.88 2.41 1.86
C THR A 54 0.42 2.20 0.42
N ILE A 55 1.23 1.46 -0.36
CA ILE A 55 0.95 1.17 -1.77
C ILE A 55 -0.27 0.26 -1.89
N MET A 56 -0.39 -0.77 -1.05
CA MET A 56 -1.53 -1.68 -1.03
C MET A 56 -2.85 -0.94 -0.78
N CYS A 57 -2.90 -0.08 0.25
CA CYS A 57 -4.07 0.72 0.56
C CYS A 57 -4.43 1.67 -0.61
N ALA A 58 -3.45 2.38 -1.16
CA ALA A 58 -3.66 3.29 -2.28
C ALA A 58 -4.17 2.55 -3.54
N ALA A 59 -3.62 1.37 -3.81
CA ALA A 59 -3.99 0.54 -4.96
C ALA A 59 -5.43 0.02 -4.90
N THR A 60 -6.04 -0.11 -3.72
CA THR A 60 -7.43 -0.62 -3.60
C THR A 60 -8.46 0.21 -4.35
N LEU A 61 -8.23 1.52 -4.51
CA LEU A 61 -9.12 2.44 -5.22
C LEU A 61 -8.50 3.01 -6.51
N ALA A 62 -7.31 2.55 -6.88
CA ALA A 62 -6.71 2.92 -8.16
C ALA A 62 -7.52 2.34 -9.34
N GLU A 63 -7.38 2.88 -10.53
CA GLU A 63 -7.94 2.28 -11.74
C GLU A 63 -6.97 1.25 -12.33
N GLY A 64 -7.44 0.02 -12.54
CA GLY A 64 -6.65 -1.07 -13.09
C GLY A 64 -6.03 -1.96 -12.02
N THR A 65 -4.93 -2.63 -12.37
CA THR A 65 -4.29 -3.63 -11.52
C THR A 65 -2.92 -3.13 -11.07
N THR A 66 -2.65 -3.24 -9.76
CA THR A 66 -1.34 -3.00 -9.18
C THR A 66 -0.70 -4.33 -8.80
N ILE A 67 0.59 -4.48 -9.12
CA ILE A 67 1.41 -5.60 -8.68
C ILE A 67 2.53 -5.03 -7.84
N ILE A 68 2.66 -5.48 -6.60
CA ILE A 68 3.78 -5.15 -5.71
C ILE A 68 4.69 -6.36 -5.65
N GLU A 69 5.92 -6.24 -6.14
CA GLU A 69 6.97 -7.25 -6.02
C GLU A 69 7.99 -6.87 -4.96
N ASN A 70 8.58 -7.90 -4.35
CA ASN A 70 9.42 -7.79 -3.16
C ASN A 70 8.68 -7.15 -1.96
N ALA A 71 7.40 -7.50 -1.82
CA ALA A 71 6.54 -7.04 -0.75
C ALA A 71 6.95 -7.60 0.62
N ALA A 72 6.61 -6.86 1.67
CA ALA A 72 6.68 -7.32 3.06
C ALA A 72 5.74 -8.52 3.29
N ARG A 73 6.18 -9.47 4.13
CA ARG A 73 5.53 -10.78 4.36
C ARG A 73 5.06 -10.99 5.79
N GLU A 74 5.20 -9.94 6.60
CA GLU A 74 4.82 -9.92 8.00
C GLU A 74 3.30 -10.17 8.16
N PRO A 75 2.88 -10.81 9.27
CA PRO A 75 1.47 -11.15 9.46
C PRO A 75 0.57 -9.91 9.52
N GLU A 76 1.11 -8.75 9.89
CA GLU A 76 0.39 -7.47 9.85
C GLU A 76 0.03 -7.01 8.42
N ILE A 77 0.83 -7.40 7.42
CA ILE A 77 0.51 -7.17 5.99
C ILE A 77 -0.69 -8.02 5.58
N VAL A 78 -0.67 -9.30 5.97
CA VAL A 78 -1.76 -10.26 5.72
C VAL A 78 -3.05 -9.78 6.38
N ASP A 79 -2.98 -9.34 7.64
CA ASP A 79 -4.14 -8.84 8.38
C ASP A 79 -4.73 -7.58 7.75
N THR A 80 -3.88 -6.64 7.32
CA THR A 80 -4.32 -5.43 6.61
C THR A 80 -5.01 -5.78 5.29
N ALA A 81 -4.43 -6.69 4.52
CA ALA A 81 -5.03 -7.15 3.27
C ALA A 81 -6.40 -7.82 3.51
N ASN A 82 -6.50 -8.70 4.51
CA ASN A 82 -7.74 -9.37 4.88
C ASN A 82 -8.79 -8.36 5.35
N PHE A 83 -8.42 -7.36 6.14
CA PHE A 83 -9.31 -6.26 6.50
C PHE A 83 -9.85 -5.56 5.25
N LEU A 84 -8.98 -5.11 4.35
CA LEU A 84 -9.40 -4.45 3.10
C LEU A 84 -10.31 -5.34 2.24
N ILE A 85 -10.03 -6.65 2.18
CA ILE A 85 -10.88 -7.64 1.49
C ILE A 85 -12.28 -7.70 2.12
N THR A 86 -12.40 -7.64 3.45
CA THR A 86 -13.73 -7.59 4.10
C THR A 86 -14.53 -6.32 3.75
N LEU A 87 -13.85 -5.24 3.37
CA LEU A 87 -14.45 -4.01 2.85
C LEU A 87 -14.76 -4.07 1.35
N GLY A 88 -14.43 -5.17 0.66
CA GLY A 88 -14.68 -5.35 -0.77
C GLY A 88 -13.48 -5.04 -1.69
N ALA A 89 -12.27 -4.85 -1.14
CA ALA A 89 -11.06 -4.81 -1.96
C ALA A 89 -10.77 -6.18 -2.59
N LYS A 90 -10.15 -6.17 -3.76
CA LYS A 90 -9.70 -7.38 -4.44
C LYS A 90 -8.19 -7.50 -4.33
N ILE A 91 -7.73 -8.25 -3.34
CA ILE A 91 -6.30 -8.43 -3.04
C ILE A 91 -6.00 -9.93 -3.02
N SER A 92 -4.87 -10.32 -3.61
CA SER A 92 -4.35 -11.68 -3.58
C SER A 92 -2.83 -11.70 -3.43
N GLY A 93 -2.29 -12.81 -2.92
CA GLY A 93 -0.84 -12.96 -2.70
C GLY A 93 -0.31 -12.32 -1.42
N GLN A 94 -1.17 -11.81 -0.54
CA GLN A 94 -0.77 -11.31 0.78
C GLN A 94 -0.04 -12.40 1.58
N GLY A 95 1.10 -12.06 2.18
CA GLY A 95 1.98 -13.02 2.87
C GLY A 95 3.03 -13.67 1.95
N THR A 96 2.98 -13.40 0.65
CA THR A 96 4.04 -13.72 -0.30
C THR A 96 4.83 -12.45 -0.67
N ASP A 97 5.91 -12.60 -1.44
CA ASP A 97 6.69 -11.49 -1.97
C ASP A 97 6.02 -10.76 -3.15
N ARG A 98 4.88 -11.28 -3.65
CA ARG A 98 4.13 -10.72 -4.76
C ARG A 98 2.66 -10.54 -4.42
N ILE A 99 2.23 -9.29 -4.27
CA ILE A 99 0.83 -8.93 -3.97
C ILE A 99 0.18 -8.34 -5.23
N VAL A 100 -1.00 -8.84 -5.60
CA VAL A 100 -1.80 -8.32 -6.71
C VAL A 100 -3.06 -7.68 -6.17
N ILE A 101 -3.30 -6.43 -6.56
CA ILE A 101 -4.47 -5.65 -6.18
C ILE A 101 -5.22 -5.24 -7.46
N GLU A 102 -6.48 -5.66 -7.59
CA GLU A 102 -7.39 -5.09 -8.57
C GLU A 102 -8.14 -3.93 -7.92
N GLY A 103 -7.98 -2.74 -8.47
CA GLY A 103 -8.66 -1.56 -7.97
C GLY A 103 -10.18 -1.65 -8.14
N VAL A 104 -10.92 -1.16 -7.14
CA VAL A 104 -12.38 -1.16 -7.11
C VAL A 104 -12.92 0.27 -7.04
N GLU A 105 -14.17 0.44 -7.50
CA GLU A 105 -14.80 1.77 -7.53
C GLU A 105 -14.96 2.38 -6.14
N ARG A 106 -15.31 1.56 -5.13
CA ARG A 106 -15.52 1.97 -3.75
C ARG A 106 -15.28 0.81 -2.79
N LEU A 107 -14.92 1.15 -1.56
CA LEU A 107 -14.94 0.22 -0.43
C LEU A 107 -16.24 0.37 0.36
N GLY A 108 -16.71 -0.72 0.95
CA GLY A 108 -17.80 -0.74 1.92
C GLY A 108 -17.33 -0.46 3.34
N GLY A 109 -18.25 -0.63 4.28
CA GLY A 109 -17.95 -0.70 5.72
C GLY A 109 -18.00 -2.15 6.19
N GLY A 110 -17.35 -2.43 7.32
CA GLY A 110 -17.32 -3.77 7.89
C GLY A 110 -16.81 -3.76 9.32
N VAL A 111 -16.94 -4.92 9.97
CA VAL A 111 -16.35 -5.20 11.27
C VAL A 111 -15.25 -6.22 11.07
N TYR A 112 -14.08 -5.94 11.61
CA TYR A 112 -12.93 -6.82 11.50
C TYR A 112 -12.25 -6.96 12.85
N ARG A 113 -11.83 -8.17 13.18
CA ARG A 113 -11.09 -8.46 14.39
C ARG A 113 -9.61 -8.57 14.02
N VAL A 114 -8.82 -7.66 14.56
CA VAL A 114 -7.37 -7.61 14.36
C VAL A 114 -6.69 -8.87 14.89
N LEU A 115 -5.55 -9.22 14.27
CA LEU A 115 -4.68 -10.27 14.77
C LEU A 115 -4.16 -9.96 16.21
N PRO A 116 -3.84 -10.98 17.03
CA PRO A 116 -3.15 -10.78 18.29
C PRO A 116 -1.74 -10.21 18.11
N ASP A 117 -1.25 -9.48 19.11
CA ASP A 117 0.14 -9.02 19.13
C ASP A 117 1.09 -10.22 19.24
N ARG A 118 2.14 -10.23 18.43
CA ARG A 118 3.16 -11.29 18.38
C ARG A 118 4.48 -10.89 19.05
N ILE A 119 4.58 -9.65 19.54
CA ILE A 119 5.76 -9.08 20.20
C ILE A 119 5.53 -8.99 21.71
#